data_AF-A0A2V8SUR3-F1
#
_entry.id   AF-A0A2V8SUR3-F1
#
_cell.length_a   1.000
_cell.length_b   1.000
_cell.length_c   1.000
_cell.angle_alpha   90.00
_cell.angle_beta   90.00
_cell.angle_gamma   90.00
#
_symmetry.space_group_name_H-M   'P 1'
#
loop_
_entity.id
_entity.type
_entity.pdbx_description
1 polymer ?
#
loop_
_entity_poly.entity_id
_entity_poly.type
_entity_poly.pdbx_seq_one_letter_code
_entity_poly.pdbx_strand_id
1 'polypeptide(L)'
;MDWRVMLTTFGVIFVAEMGDKTQLAAMTMAAETRKPWAVFIAASLALTCVSAVGVIVGGALGHYLPLIWIKRAAAITFIAIGLLILLGKL
;
A
#
# COMPACT_ATOMS: atom_id res chain seq x y z
N MET A 1 10.41 -18.26 12.32
CA MET A 1 10.40 -17.05 11.46
C MET A 1 11.56 -17.19 10.50
N ASP A 2 11.30 -17.48 9.23
CA ASP A 2 12.37 -17.56 8.23
C ASP A 2 12.91 -16.16 7.95
N TRP A 3 14.05 -15.82 8.56
CA TRP A 3 14.71 -14.52 8.40
C TRP A 3 14.97 -14.15 6.94
N ARG A 4 15.16 -15.18 6.10
CA ARG A 4 15.27 -15.06 4.64
C ARG A 4 14.01 -14.48 4.00
N VAL A 5 12.82 -14.93 4.41
CA VAL A 5 11.54 -14.44 3.88
C VAL A 5 11.32 -12.99 4.30
N MET A 6 11.67 -12.65 5.55
CA MET A 6 11.55 -11.27 6.04
C MET A 6 12.43 -10.30 5.24
N LEU A 7 13.72 -10.61 5.08
CA LEU A 7 14.66 -9.72 4.37
C LEU A 7 14.33 -9.59 2.89
N THR A 8 13.94 -10.69 2.23
CA THR A 8 13.56 -10.66 0.80
C THR A 8 12.28 -9.87 0.59
N THR A 9 11.25 -10.11 1.39
CA THR A 9 9.98 -9.37 1.31
C THR A 9 10.19 -7.89 1.60
N PHE A 10 10.94 -7.57 2.66
CA PHE A 10 11.28 -6.18 2.99
C PHE A 10 12.03 -5.51 1.84
N GLY A 11 13.08 -6.13 1.30
CA GLY A 11 13.88 -5.55 0.22
C GLY A 11 13.07 -5.31 -1.05
N VAL A 12 12.24 -6.28 -1.45
CA VAL A 12 11.38 -6.15 -2.65
C VAL A 12 10.35 -5.03 -2.48
N ILE A 13 9.63 -5.01 -1.35
CA ILE A 13 8.62 -3.98 -1.09
C ILE A 13 9.28 -2.62 -0.95
N PHE A 14 10.41 -2.53 -0.24
CA PHE A 14 11.15 -1.28 -0.08
C PHE A 14 11.51 -0.66 -1.43
N VAL A 15 12.10 -1.44 -2.33
CA VAL A 15 12.45 -0.96 -3.67
C VAL A 15 11.20 -0.63 -4.50
N ALA A 16 10.13 -1.42 -4.39
CA ALA A 16 8.89 -1.17 -5.12
C ALA A 16 8.17 0.11 -4.69
N GLU A 17 8.27 0.48 -3.41
CA GLU A 17 7.60 1.65 -2.82
C GLU A 17 8.47 2.92 -2.87
N MET A 18 9.76 2.82 -3.21
CA MET A 18 10.67 3.97 -3.28
C MET A 18 10.24 4.98 -4.35
N GLY A 19 9.97 6.21 -3.92
CA GLY A 19 9.56 7.31 -4.80
C GLY A 19 8.07 7.36 -5.12
N ASP A 20 7.22 6.63 -4.38
CA ASP A 20 5.78 6.73 -4.56
C ASP A 20 5.20 8.09 -4.11
N LYS A 21 4.03 8.44 -4.64
CA LYS A 21 3.25 9.64 -4.32
C LYS A 21 3.03 9.81 -2.82
N THR A 22 2.87 8.71 -2.07
CA THR A 22 2.74 8.75 -0.61
C THR A 22 4.01 9.28 0.09
N GLN A 23 5.19 8.93 -0.41
CA GLN A 23 6.46 9.44 0.12
C GLN A 23 6.63 10.93 -0.17
N LEU A 24 6.29 11.36 -1.39
CA LEU A 24 6.30 12.79 -1.74
C LEU A 24 5.34 13.60 -0.86
N ALA A 25 4.13 13.08 -0.62
CA ALA A 25 3.15 13.72 0.26
C ALA A 25 3.67 13.84 1.71
N ALA A 26 4.31 12.80 2.24
CA ALA A 26 4.93 12.83 3.57
C ALA A 26 6.08 13.85 3.64
N MET A 27 6.92 13.93 2.60
CA MET A 27 7.99 14.92 2.50
C MET A 27 7.45 16.35 2.45
N THR A 28 6.42 16.62 1.65
CA THR A 28 5.79 17.95 1.59
C THR A 28 5.15 18.32 2.93
N MET A 29 4.45 17.40 3.59
CA MET A 29 3.88 17.66 4.91
C MET A 29 4.96 17.95 5.95
N ALA A 30 6.09 17.22 5.93
CA ALA A 30 7.21 17.47 6.83
C ALA A 30 7.85 18.84 6.59
N ALA A 31 7.96 19.27 5.32
CA ALA A 31 8.45 20.58 4.94
C ALA A 31 7.51 21.71 5.40
N GLU A 32 6.20 21.55 5.23
CA GLU A 32 5.20 22.55 5.61
C GLU A 32 5.04 22.70 7.13
N THR A 33 4.90 21.60 7.87
CA THR A 33 4.73 21.65 9.33
C THR A 33 6.03 21.90 10.08
N ARG A 34 7.19 21.76 9.42
CA ARG A 34 8.55 21.82 10.03
C ARG A 34 8.72 20.87 11.22
N LYS A 35 7.93 19.80 11.28
CA LYS A 35 7.94 18.78 12.35
C LYS A 35 8.20 17.38 11.75
N PRO A 36 9.42 17.11 11.26
CA PRO A 36 9.72 15.89 10.51
C PRO A 36 9.45 14.61 11.31
N TRP A 37 9.77 14.61 12.61
CA TRP A 37 9.54 13.46 13.49
C TRP A 37 8.06 13.16 13.72
N ALA A 38 7.22 14.19 13.87
CA ALA A 38 5.79 14.01 14.06
C ALA A 38 5.15 13.46 12.78
N VAL A 39 5.54 13.98 11.62
CA VAL A 39 5.06 13.48 10.32
C VAL A 39 5.54 12.05 10.07
N PHE A 40 6.79 11.73 10.41
CA PHE A 40 7.32 10.38 10.29
C PHE A 40 6.51 9.36 11.12
N ILE A 41 6.24 9.66 12.39
CA ILE A 41 5.46 8.78 13.27
C ILE A 41 4.02 8.66 12.75
N ALA A 42 3.40 9.77 12.36
CA ALA A 42 2.02 9.77 11.85
C ALA A 42 1.90 8.96 10.56
N ALA A 43 2.80 9.16 9.59
CA ALA A 43 2.82 8.42 8.33
C ALA A 43 3.10 6.92 8.54
N SER A 44 4.03 6.59 9.44
CA SER A 44 4.34 5.20 9.79
C SER A 44 3.16 4.50 10.45
N LEU A 45 2.47 5.17 11.38
CA LEU A 45 1.26 4.66 12.01
C LEU A 45 0.12 4.49 11.01
N ALA A 46 -0.10 5.47 10.13
CA ALA A 46 -1.12 5.39 9.09
C ALA A 46 -0.87 4.20 8.15
N LEU A 47 0.37 4.03 7.67
CA LEU A 47 0.75 2.91 6.80
C LEU A 47 0.59 1.57 7.51
N THR A 48 1.02 1.48 8.77
CA THR A 48 0.88 0.26 9.57
C THR A 48 -0.59 -0.08 9.79
N CYS A 49 -1.44 0.90 10.12
CA CYS A 49 -2.88 0.70 10.30
C CYS A 49 -3.55 0.25 9.01
N VAL A 50 -3.29 0.90 7.88
CA VAL A 50 -3.91 0.53 6.59
C VAL A 50 -3.47 -0.86 6.16
N SER A 51 -2.20 -1.21 6.37
CA SER A 51 -1.66 -2.53 6.07
C SER A 51 -2.27 -3.61 6.98
N ALA A 52 -2.39 -3.33 8.28
CA ALA A 52 -3.01 -4.24 9.23
C ALA A 52 -4.47 -4.53 8.86
N VAL A 53 -5.24 -3.48 8.53
CA VAL A 53 -6.62 -3.63 8.03
C VAL A 53 -6.64 -4.46 6.75
N GLY A 54 -5.75 -4.17 5.80
CA GLY A 54 -5.64 -4.92 4.54
C GLY A 54 -5.35 -6.41 4.75
N VAL A 55 -4.44 -6.75 5.66
CA VAL A 55 -4.10 -8.14 5.99
C VAL A 55 -5.26 -8.84 6.71
N ILE A 56 -5.90 -8.19 7.68
CA ILE A 56 -7.04 -8.77 8.41
C ILE A 56 -8.21 -9.04 7.46
N VAL A 57 -8.60 -8.03 6.67
CA VAL A 57 -9.71 -8.14 5.73
C VAL A 57 -9.37 -9.11 4.60
N GLY A 58 -8.18 -9.03 4.02
CA GLY A 58 -7.73 -9.93 2.96
C GLY A 58 -7.64 -11.39 3.43
N GLY A 59 -7.13 -11.61 4.65
CA GLY A 59 -7.08 -12.95 5.27
C GLY A 59 -8.47 -13.52 5.56
N ALA A 60 -9.37 -12.70 6.11
CA ALA A 60 -10.75 -13.10 6.35
C ALA A 60 -11.47 -13.45 5.04
N LEU A 61 -11.38 -12.60 4.02
CA LEU A 61 -11.98 -12.85 2.70
C LEU A 61 -11.39 -14.11 2.05
N GLY A 62 -10.10 -14.37 2.21
CA GLY A 62 -9.44 -15.59 1.71
C GLY A 62 -9.96 -16.89 2.34
N HIS A 63 -10.52 -16.82 3.55
CA HIS A 63 -11.15 -17.97 4.20
C HIS A 63 -12.57 -18.27 3.65
N TYR A 64 -13.31 -17.25 3.23
CA TYR A 64 -14.70 -17.39 2.78
C TYR A 64 -14.85 -17.45 1.26
N LEU A 65 -13.90 -16.89 0.50
CA LEU A 65 -13.97 -16.76 -0.95
C LEU A 65 -12.84 -17.53 -1.63
N PRO A 66 -13.14 -18.28 -2.70
CA PRO A 66 -12.11 -18.90 -3.53
C PRO A 66 -11.18 -17.83 -4.11
N LEU A 67 -9.87 -18.07 -4.03
CA LEU A 67 -8.82 -17.13 -4.46
C LEU A 67 -8.97 -16.63 -5.91
N ILE A 68 -9.60 -17.44 -6.77
CA ILE A 68 -9.90 -17.09 -8.16
C ILE A 68 -10.80 -15.86 -8.28
N TRP A 69 -11.81 -15.72 -7.39
CA TRP A 69 -12.74 -14.60 -7.42
C TRP A 69 -12.07 -13.31 -6.94
N ILE A 70 -11.24 -13.41 -5.90
CA ILE A 70 -10.45 -12.28 -5.39
C ILE A 70 -9.50 -11.76 -6.49
N LYS A 71 -8.80 -12.66 -7.18
CA LYS A 71 -7.90 -12.29 -8.30
C LYS A 71 -8.65 -11.66 -9.47
N ARG A 72 -9.81 -12.20 -9.86
CA ARG A 72 -10.64 -11.63 -10.95
C ARG A 72 -11.16 -10.25 -10.59
N ALA A 73 -11.65 -10.06 -9.37
CA ALA A 73 -12.09 -8.76 -8.89
C ALA A 73 -10.93 -7.74 -8.91
N ALA A 74 -9.76 -8.11 -8.39
CA ALA A 74 -8.58 -7.24 -8.42
C ALA A 74 -8.18 -6.86 -9.86
N ALA A 75 -8.17 -7.81 -10.80
CA ALA A 75 -7.84 -7.57 -12.20
C ALA A 75 -8.84 -6.60 -12.87
N ILE A 76 -10.14 -6.81 -12.66
CA ILE A 76 -11.19 -5.93 -13.19
C ILE A 76 -11.03 -4.51 -12.64
N THR A 77 -10.81 -4.38 -11.32
CA THR A 77 -10.60 -3.07 -10.69
C THR A 77 -9.35 -2.37 -11.24
N PHE A 78 -8.25 -3.09 -11.43
CA PHE A 78 -7.03 -2.54 -12.02
C PHE A 78 -7.25 -2.05 -13.46
N ILE A 79 -7.96 -2.84 -14.29
CA ILE A 79 -8.29 -2.44 -15.66
C ILE A 79 -9.20 -1.21 -15.65
N ALA A 80 -10.21 -1.19 -14.79
CA ALA A 80 -11.13 -0.06 -14.67
C ALA A 80 -10.40 1.23 -14.26
N ILE A 81 -9.54 1.18 -13.24
CA ILE A 81 -8.73 2.32 -12.82
C ILE A 81 -7.79 2.75 -13.95
N GLY A 82 -7.12 1.80 -14.62
CA GLY A 82 -6.23 2.11 -15.75
C GLY A 82 -6.96 2.81 -16.90
N LEU A 83 -8.17 2.37 -17.24
CA LEU A 83 -9.02 3.01 -18.25
C LEU A 83 -9.47 4.41 -17.82
N LEU A 84 -9.84 4.61 -16.55
CA LEU A 84 -10.24 5.91 -16.03
C LEU A 84 -9.10 6.93 -16.10
N ILE A 85 -7.88 6.50 -15.75
CA ILE A 85 -6.65 7.32 -15.87
C ILE A 85 -6.37 7.64 -17.35
N LEU A 86 -6.47 6.64 -18.24
CA LEU A 86 -6.21 6.83 -19.68
C LEU A 86 -7.22 7.81 -20.33
N LEU A 87 -8.45 7.82 -19.84
CA LEU A 87 -9.50 8.75 -20.27
C LEU A 87 -9.41 10.12 -19.59
N GLY A 88 -8.46 10.34 -18.67
CA GLY A 88 -8.29 11.59 -17.92
C GLY A 88 -9.45 11.91 -16.98
N LYS A 89 -10.25 10.91 -16.61
CA LYS A 89 -11.33 11.05 -15.61
C LYS A 89 -10.83 10.89 -14.17
N LEU A 90 -9.57 10.49 -14.02
CA LEU A 90 -8.81 10.39 -12.77
C LEU A 90 -7.37 10.85 -13.05
#